data_AF-A0AAV5K472-F1
#
_entry.id   AF-A0AAV5K472-F1
#
_cell.length_a   1.000
_cell.length_b   1.000
_cell.length_c   1.000
_cell.angle_alpha   90.00
_cell.angle_beta   90.00
_cell.angle_gamma   90.00
#
_symmetry.space_group_name_H-M   'P 1'
#
loop_
_entity.id
_entity.type
_entity.pdbx_description
1 polymer ?
#
loop_
_entity_poly.entity_id
_entity_poly.type
_entity_poly.pdbx_seq_one_letter_code
_entity_poly.pdbx_strand_id
1 'polypeptide(L)'
;MELLKYKYHILAGLTLAAVLYSLTIISPSFLSILTYFWPLLLSTVVFLFAGVFFGKTSSPPGSDPASEMAGEGLLDYVAGQPELAPDT
;
A
#
# COMPACT_ATOMS: atom_id res chain seq x y z
N MET A 1 19.81 -12.81 18.09
CA MET A 1 20.29 -11.56 17.44
C MET A 1 19.12 -10.89 16.69
N GLU A 2 18.04 -10.50 17.36
CA GLU A 2 16.91 -9.78 16.72
C GLU A 2 16.85 -8.30 17.08
N LEU A 3 17.57 -7.89 18.12
CA LEU A 3 17.58 -6.51 18.63
C LEU A 3 18.14 -5.48 17.62
N LEU A 4 18.99 -5.94 16.68
CA LEU A 4 19.57 -5.08 15.66
C LEU A 4 18.54 -4.61 14.62
N LYS A 5 17.54 -5.44 14.27
CA LYS A 5 16.46 -5.05 13.35
C LYS A 5 15.63 -3.91 13.93
N TYR A 6 15.32 -3.97 15.23
CA TYR A 6 14.55 -2.94 15.90
C TYR A 6 15.34 -1.65 16.09
N LYS A 7 16.67 -1.73 16.23
CA LYS A 7 17.56 -0.57 16.37
C LYS A 7 17.45 0.40 15.20
N TYR A 8 17.28 -0.09 13.97
CA TYR A 8 17.04 0.77 12.80
C TYR A 8 15.65 1.41 12.82
N HIS A 9 14.61 0.68 13.23
CA HIS A 9 13.27 1.25 13.37
C HIS A 9 13.21 2.33 14.45
N ILE A 10 13.83 2.09 15.61
CA ILE A 10 13.97 3.08 16.67
C ILE A 10 14.76 4.29 16.16
N LEU A 11 15.92 4.08 15.52
CA LEU A 11 16.77 5.17 15.08
C LEU A 11 16.09 6.00 13.97
N ALA A 12 15.38 5.36 13.05
CA ALA A 12 14.57 6.02 12.03
C ALA A 12 13.42 6.82 12.65
N GLY A 13 12.69 6.23 13.60
CA GLY A 13 11.62 6.92 14.32
C GLY A 13 12.13 8.10 15.14
N LEU A 14 13.27 7.95 15.82
CA LEU A 14 13.93 9.01 16.59
C LEU A 14 14.39 10.14 15.68
N THR A 15 15.01 9.81 14.55
CA THR A 15 15.47 10.80 13.55
C THR A 15 14.27 11.55 12.98
N LEU A 16 13.20 10.85 12.59
CA LEU A 16 11.98 11.45 12.09
C LEU A 16 11.35 12.39 13.13
N ALA A 17 11.24 11.96 14.38
CA ALA A 17 10.72 12.78 15.47
C ALA A 17 11.58 14.02 15.73
N ALA A 18 12.91 13.87 15.72
CA ALA A 18 13.84 14.99 15.89
C ALA A 18 13.72 16.01 14.74
N VAL A 19 13.56 15.55 13.49
CA VAL A 19 13.32 16.42 12.33
C VAL A 19 12.00 17.18 12.48
N LEU A 20 10.91 16.49 12.83
CA LEU A 20 9.61 17.13 13.05
C LEU A 20 9.67 18.16 14.17
N TYR A 21 10.30 17.83 15.30
CA TYR A 21 10.47 18.74 16.43
C TYR A 21 11.29 19.97 16.04
N SER A 22 12.43 19.77 15.36
CA SER A 22 13.25 20.88 14.86
C SER A 22 12.47 21.79 13.91
N LEU A 23 11.67 21.21 13.01
CA LEU A 23 10.84 21.95 12.07
C LEU A 23 9.78 22.81 12.78
N THR A 24 9.19 22.30 13.86
CA THR A 24 8.24 23.08 14.68
C THR A 24 8.89 24.23 15.44
N ILE A 25 10.16 24.09 15.85
CA ILE A 25 10.91 25.17 16.53
C ILE A 25 11.35 26.24 15.53
N ILE A 26 11.87 25.83 14.36
CA ILE A 26 12.40 26.75 13.35
C ILE A 26 11.27 27.57 12.72
N SER A 27 10.07 26.98 12.55
CA SER A 27 8.93 27.67 11.97
C SER A 27 7.61 27.24 12.65
N PRO A 28 7.03 28.08 13.53
CA PRO A 28 5.74 27.78 14.15
C PRO A 28 4.60 27.72 13.13
N SER A 29 4.78 28.32 11.94
CA SER A 29 3.79 28.28 10.86
C SER A 29 3.73 26.93 10.13
N PHE A 30 4.74 26.06 10.28
CA PHE A 30 4.71 24.74 9.65
C PHE A 30 3.52 23.90 10.14
N LEU A 31 3.17 24.01 11.42
CA LEU A 31 1.97 23.39 11.97
C LEU A 31 0.68 24.02 11.43
N SER A 32 0.69 25.33 11.15
CA SER A 32 -0.47 26.02 10.55
C SER A 32 -0.73 25.53 9.12
N ILE A 33 0.35 25.35 8.36
CA ILE A 33 0.32 24.74 7.03
C ILE A 33 -0.15 23.28 7.13
N LEU A 34 0.39 22.49 8.04
CA LEU A 34 -0.03 21.11 8.25
C LEU A 34 -1.50 20.99 8.65
N THR A 35 -2.03 21.97 9.38
CA THR A 35 -3.46 22.08 9.70
C THR A 35 -4.30 22.40 8.46
N TYR A 36 -3.80 23.27 7.58
CA TYR A 36 -4.45 23.60 6.30
C TYR A 36 -4.51 22.39 5.35
N PHE A 37 -3.44 21.59 5.33
CA PHE A 37 -3.34 20.36 4.55
C PHE A 37 -3.84 19.11 5.30
N TRP A 38 -4.20 19.24 6.57
CA TRP A 38 -4.75 18.15 7.40
C TRP A 38 -5.90 17.41 6.73
N PRO A 39 -6.93 18.06 6.16
CA PRO A 39 -8.01 17.34 5.48
C PRO A 39 -7.52 16.45 4.32
N LEU A 40 -6.49 16.87 3.59
CA LEU A 40 -5.91 16.08 2.49
C LEU A 40 -5.13 14.86 3.00
N LEU A 41 -4.32 15.08 4.05
CA LEU A 41 -3.58 14.00 4.72
C LEU A 41 -4.54 13.00 5.35
N LEU A 42 -5.57 13.50 6.03
CA LEU A 42 -6.60 12.68 6.67
C LEU A 42 -7.34 11.84 5.62
N SER A 43 -7.73 12.43 4.48
CA SER A 43 -8.34 11.70 3.37
C SER A 43 -7.41 10.59 2.85
N THR A 44 -6.13 10.89 2.66
CA THR A 44 -5.14 9.91 2.21
C THR A 44 -4.96 8.78 3.22
N VAL A 45 -4.79 9.10 4.50
CA VAL A 45 -4.64 8.09 5.56
C VAL A 45 -5.89 7.24 5.67
N VAL A 46 -7.09 7.83 5.65
CA VAL A 46 -8.36 7.08 5.71
C VAL A 46 -8.52 6.19 4.48
N PHE A 47 -8.21 6.70 3.28
CA PHE A 47 -8.28 5.94 2.04
C PHE A 47 -7.31 4.75 2.03
N LEU A 48 -6.05 4.98 2.40
CA LEU A 48 -5.05 3.92 2.51
C LEU A 48 -5.41 2.94 3.63
N PHE A 49 -5.86 3.43 4.79
CA PHE A 49 -6.30 2.59 5.89
C PHE A 49 -7.48 1.71 5.48
N ALA A 50 -8.49 2.28 4.81
CA ALA A 50 -9.60 1.52 4.26
C ALA A 50 -9.11 0.48 3.24
N GLY A 51 -8.26 0.85 2.29
CA GLY A 51 -7.71 -0.09 1.30
C GLY A 51 -6.90 -1.23 1.92
N VAL A 52 -6.05 -0.92 2.92
CA VAL A 52 -5.30 -1.92 3.67
C VAL A 52 -6.22 -2.79 4.52
N PHE A 53 -7.23 -2.20 5.15
CA PHE A 53 -8.20 -2.95 5.94
C PHE A 53 -9.00 -3.89 5.04
N PHE A 54 -9.58 -3.41 3.94
CA PHE A 54 -10.26 -4.21 2.94
C PHE A 54 -9.37 -5.30 2.36
N GLY A 55 -8.13 -5.00 1.99
CA GLY A 55 -7.17 -5.97 1.46
C GLY A 55 -6.68 -6.99 2.48
N LYS A 56 -6.63 -6.63 3.76
CA LYS A 56 -6.26 -7.53 4.87
C LYS A 56 -7.45 -8.35 5.38
N THR A 57 -8.66 -7.83 5.32
CA THR A 57 -9.90 -8.51 5.72
C THR A 57 -10.50 -9.33 4.58
N SER A 58 -10.20 -9.01 3.33
CA SER A 58 -10.34 -9.97 2.25
C SER A 58 -9.36 -11.10 2.57
N SER A 59 -9.88 -12.26 2.96
CA SER A 59 -9.12 -13.51 2.89
C SER A 59 -8.37 -13.52 1.55
N PRO A 60 -7.10 -13.96 1.49
CA PRO A 60 -6.36 -14.00 0.24
C PRO A 60 -7.25 -14.65 -0.83
N PRO A 61 -7.49 -13.99 -1.98
CA PRO A 61 -8.16 -14.62 -3.11
C PRO A 61 -7.23 -15.73 -3.58
N GLY A 62 -7.44 -16.94 -3.05
CA GLY A 62 -6.47 -18.03 -3.14
C GLY A 62 -6.66 -19.16 -2.12
N SER A 63 -7.59 -19.06 -1.16
CA SER A 63 -8.05 -20.25 -0.42
C SER A 63 -9.21 -20.99 -1.09
N ASP A 64 -9.73 -20.45 -2.19
CA ASP A 64 -10.75 -21.10 -3.01
C ASP A 64 -10.14 -21.46 -4.38
N PRO A 65 -10.26 -22.72 -4.84
CA PRO A 65 -9.72 -23.16 -6.14
C PRO A 65 -10.30 -22.39 -7.34
N ALA A 66 -11.36 -21.60 -7.14
CA ALA A 66 -11.96 -20.74 -8.14
C ALA A 66 -11.18 -19.44 -8.39
N SER A 67 -10.37 -18.97 -7.43
CA SER A 67 -9.60 -17.73 -7.58
C SER A 67 -8.34 -17.92 -8.42
N GLU A 68 -7.76 -19.14 -8.41
CA GLU A 68 -6.64 -19.50 -9.28
C GLU A 68 -7.11 -19.53 -10.74
N MET A 69 -8.29 -20.11 -11.01
CA MET A 69 -8.93 -20.13 -12.34
C MET A 69 -9.24 -18.74 -12.93
N ALA A 70 -9.51 -17.73 -12.10
CA ALA A 70 -9.83 -16.38 -12.59
C ALA A 70 -8.62 -15.66 -13.21
N GLY A 71 -7.40 -15.96 -12.75
CA GLY A 71 -6.16 -15.45 -13.34
C GLY A 71 -5.77 -16.22 -14.61
N GLU A 72 -6.04 -17.52 -14.62
CA GLU A 72 -5.73 -18.43 -15.73
C GLU A 72 -6.56 -18.11 -16.99
N GLY A 73 -7.85 -17.76 -16.82
CA GLY A 73 -8.72 -17.40 -17.95
C GLY A 73 -8.31 -16.13 -18.70
N LEU A 74 -7.66 -15.17 -18.02
CA LEU A 74 -7.10 -13.98 -18.67
C LEU A 74 -5.79 -14.27 -19.40
N LEU A 75 -5.00 -15.20 -18.89
CA LEU A 75 -3.78 -15.66 -19.55
C LEU A 75 -4.11 -16.49 -20.81
N ASP A 76 -5.14 -17.33 -20.76
CA ASP A 76 -5.59 -18.12 -21.92
C ASP A 76 -6.25 -17.26 -23.01
N TYR A 77 -6.98 -16.20 -22.61
CA TYR A 77 -7.54 -15.22 -23.53
C TYR A 77 -6.46 -14.41 -24.27
N VAL A 78 -5.34 -14.09 -23.61
CA VAL A 78 -4.19 -13.41 -24.21
C VAL A 78 -3.27 -14.36 -24.98
N ALA A 79 -3.17 -15.62 -24.54
CA ALA A 79 -2.36 -16.64 -25.19
C ALA A 79 -2.89 -17.01 -26.59
N GLY A 80 -4.14 -16.64 -26.90
CA GLY A 80 -4.72 -16.74 -28.23
C GLY A 80 -4.70 -18.18 -28.73
N GLN A 81 -5.78 -18.94 -28.54
CA GLN A 81 -5.94 -20.15 -29.34
C GLN A 81 -5.88 -19.75 -30.82
N PRO A 82 -4.91 -20.28 -31.61
CA PRO A 82 -5.04 -20.22 -33.05
C PRO A 82 -6.25 -21.08 -33.37
N GLU A 83 -7.34 -20.43 -33.75
CA GLU A 83 -8.49 -21.08 -34.35
C GLU A 83 -7.96 -21.91 -35.51
N LEU A 84 -8.00 -23.22 -35.34
CA LEU A 84 -7.61 -24.19 -36.34
C LEU A 84 -8.65 -24.06 -37.44
N ALA A 85 -8.34 -23.20 -38.41
CA ALA A 85 -9.17 -22.96 -39.57
C ALA A 85 -9.45 -24.32 -40.24
N PRO A 86 -10.73 -24.68 -40.46
CA PRO A 86 -11.06 -25.90 -41.16
C PRO A 86 -10.55 -25.81 -42.59
N ASP A 87 -9.81 -26.85 -42.93
CA ASP A 87 -9.45 -27.33 -44.24
C ASP A 87 -10.57 -27.12 -45.29
N THR A 88 -10.24 -26.36 -46.34
CA THR A 88 -10.92 -26.38 -47.65
C THR A 88 -9.91 -26.67 -48.73
#